data_AF-A0A7S4G401-F1
#
_entry.id   AF-A0A7S4G401-F1
#
_cell.length_a   1.000
_cell.length_b   1.000
_cell.length_c   1.000
_cell.angle_alpha   90.00
_cell.angle_beta   90.00
_cell.angle_gamma   90.00
#
_symmetry.space_group_name_H-M   'P 1'
#
loop_
_entity.id
_entity.type
_entity.pdbx_description
1 polymer ?
#
loop_
_entity_poly.entity_id
_entity_poly.type
_entity_poly.pdbx_seq_one_letter_code
_entity_poly.pdbx_strand_id
1 'polypeptide(L)'
;FFFDAMSHGWLAHSTHRRLTICSMWQRGPHLQPQRVPVDIPVFCPMRLLVSKRIFQGLTHALNGLFALYVAFLVAALSVSPQTAREFLGHVSDGLGKPFRELGYDGDCSLSAVAIMGAVDIYCLIHFGVWVAVAMVLRRMRAVVLLGVFYEALEYAFRPLLPNFRECWWDTWVLDVFGCNLIGQALGCALGWWLYNQHEQQLKAHPLGFLPSRLPFVGPTSTSTI
;
A
#
# COMPACT_ATOMS: atom_id res chain seq x y z
N PHE A 1 -16.44 10.49 -13.83
CA PHE A 1 -16.66 11.19 -12.54
C PHE A 1 -15.71 10.76 -11.42
N PHE A 2 -15.33 9.48 -11.27
CA PHE A 2 -14.37 9.05 -10.23
C PHE A 2 -12.89 9.10 -10.69
N PHE A 3 -12.61 8.98 -11.99
CA PHE A 3 -11.24 9.07 -12.53
C PHE A 3 -10.71 10.53 -12.66
N ASP A 4 -11.58 11.54 -12.76
CA ASP A 4 -11.16 12.96 -12.79
C ASP A 4 -10.77 13.51 -11.42
N ALA A 5 -11.24 12.90 -10.33
CA ALA A 5 -10.91 13.35 -8.98
C ALA A 5 -9.47 12.97 -8.57
N MET A 6 -8.86 11.97 -9.23
CA MET A 6 -7.48 11.56 -8.93
C MET A 6 -6.43 12.29 -9.79
N SER A 7 -6.77 12.79 -10.98
CA SER A 7 -5.85 13.52 -11.86
C SER A 7 -5.68 15.00 -11.46
N HIS A 8 -6.73 15.63 -10.90
CA HIS A 8 -6.70 17.08 -10.59
C HIS A 8 -6.20 17.45 -9.17
N GLY A 9 -5.94 16.48 -8.29
CA GLY A 9 -5.44 16.74 -6.94
C GLY A 9 -3.93 17.03 -6.82
N TRP A 10 -3.17 16.92 -7.92
CA TRP A 10 -1.70 16.94 -7.89
C TRP A 10 -1.04 18.27 -8.29
N LEU A 11 -1.80 19.31 -8.66
CA LEU A 11 -1.23 20.57 -9.18
C LEU A 11 -1.48 21.83 -8.34
N ALA A 12 -2.12 21.75 -7.18
CA ALA A 12 -2.46 22.94 -6.39
C ALA A 12 -2.18 22.79 -4.89
N HIS A 13 -0.90 22.66 -4.50
CA HIS A 13 -0.42 23.11 -3.18
C HIS A 13 1.12 23.27 -3.17
N SER A 14 1.60 24.21 -3.99
CA SER A 14 3.00 24.62 -4.04
C SER A 14 3.14 26.13 -3.87
N THR A 15 2.21 26.77 -3.16
CA THR A 15 2.27 28.21 -2.92
C THR A 15 1.52 28.54 -1.64
N HIS A 16 2.19 28.44 -0.49
CA HIS A 16 2.00 29.43 0.56
C HIS A 16 3.23 29.48 1.45
N ARG A 17 4.02 30.54 1.25
CA ARG A 17 4.93 31.10 2.25
C ARG A 17 4.13 31.33 3.54
N ARG A 18 4.60 30.80 4.66
CA ARG A 18 4.50 31.47 5.96
C ARG A 18 5.94 31.76 6.36
N LEU A 19 6.48 32.91 5.93
CA LEU A 19 6.55 34.13 6.74
C LEU A 19 7.07 33.86 8.15
N THR A 20 8.38 34.03 8.24
CA THR A 20 9.21 34.27 9.42
C THR A 20 8.64 35.41 10.25
N ILE A 21 8.07 35.12 11.43
CA ILE A 21 7.96 36.06 12.56
C ILE A 21 8.30 35.26 13.82
N CYS A 22 9.59 35.09 14.08
CA CYS A 22 10.15 34.92 15.43
C CYS A 22 11.67 35.03 15.33
N SER A 23 12.15 36.21 14.92
CA SER A 23 13.52 36.63 15.22
C SER A 23 13.54 37.24 16.62
N MET A 24 14.61 36.93 17.37
CA MET A 24 15.13 37.69 18.52
C MET A 24 14.53 37.39 19.91
N TRP A 25 14.93 36.26 20.48
CA TRP A 25 15.27 36.01 21.91
C TRP A 25 15.19 34.48 22.09
N GLN A 26 16.26 33.72 22.31
CA GLN A 26 17.03 33.66 23.54
C GLN A 26 18.37 32.96 23.24
N ARG A 27 19.49 33.64 23.52
CA ARG A 27 20.78 32.99 23.74
C ARG A 27 20.83 32.55 25.21
N GLY A 28 21.11 31.28 25.49
CA GLY A 28 21.35 30.77 26.83
C GLY A 28 21.41 29.23 26.84
N PRO A 29 22.46 28.61 27.40
CA PRO A 29 22.63 27.16 27.36
C PRO A 29 21.99 26.54 28.60
N HIS A 30 20.70 26.22 28.57
CA HIS A 30 20.09 25.37 29.60
C HIS A 30 19.07 24.42 29.00
N LEU A 31 19.46 23.15 28.98
CA LEU A 31 18.66 21.92 29.02
C LEU A 31 17.15 22.12 28.79
N GLN A 32 16.70 22.00 27.55
CA GLN A 32 15.29 21.79 27.27
C GLN A 32 14.91 20.32 27.50
N PRO A 33 13.77 20.03 28.15
CA PRO A 33 13.29 18.67 28.27
C PRO A 33 12.97 18.15 26.88
N GLN A 34 13.54 16.99 26.51
CA GLN A 34 13.16 16.29 25.29
C GLN A 34 11.66 16.00 25.36
N ARG A 35 10.86 16.79 24.63
CA ARG A 35 9.53 16.35 24.21
C ARG A 35 9.75 15.16 23.29
N VAL A 36 9.58 13.96 23.82
CA VAL A 36 9.35 12.76 22.98
C VAL A 36 8.10 13.07 22.18
N PRO A 37 8.16 13.16 20.84
CA PRO A 37 6.95 13.29 20.06
C PRO A 37 6.17 11.98 20.25
N VAL A 38 5.02 12.03 20.92
CA VAL A 38 3.99 10.98 20.85
C VAL A 38 3.15 11.19 19.58
N ASP A 39 3.81 11.61 18.51
CA ASP A 39 3.30 11.43 17.17
C ASP A 39 3.84 10.07 16.76
N ILE A 40 3.07 9.00 16.94
CA ILE A 40 3.32 7.77 16.17
C ILE A 40 3.43 8.28 14.73
N PRO A 41 4.59 8.18 14.06
CA PRO A 41 4.73 8.75 12.74
C PRO A 41 4.02 7.78 11.80
N VAL A 42 2.70 7.93 11.71
CA VAL A 42 1.81 7.30 10.73
C VAL A 42 2.08 7.88 9.31
N PHE A 43 3.14 8.69 9.18
CA PHE A 43 3.74 9.13 7.95
C PHE A 43 5.00 8.29 7.71
N CYS A 44 4.94 7.35 6.77
CA CYS A 44 6.14 6.75 6.22
C CYS A 44 6.74 7.76 5.22
N PRO A 45 7.88 8.39 5.51
CA PRO A 45 8.46 9.38 4.61
C PRO A 45 8.84 8.73 3.27
N MET A 46 8.50 9.42 2.18
CA MET A 46 8.88 9.03 0.83
C MET A 46 10.37 9.33 0.61
N ARG A 47 11.26 8.37 0.95
CA ARG A 47 12.63 8.36 0.38
C ARG A 47 13.31 7.00 0.53
N LEU A 48 12.82 5.99 -0.20
CA LEU A 48 13.65 4.81 -0.48
C LEU A 48 14.48 5.07 -1.74
N LEU A 49 15.81 5.00 -1.62
CA LEU A 49 16.76 5.16 -2.74
C LEU A 49 16.87 3.86 -3.55
N VAL A 50 15.78 3.42 -4.17
CA VAL A 50 15.91 2.63 -5.39
C VAL A 50 15.87 3.63 -6.53
N SER A 51 16.72 3.47 -7.56
CA SER A 51 16.76 4.35 -8.74
C SER A 51 15.33 4.75 -9.11
N LYS A 52 14.98 6.03 -8.87
CA LYS A 52 13.58 6.49 -8.85
C LYS A 52 12.83 6.00 -10.09
N ARG A 53 13.52 5.96 -11.24
CA ARG A 53 12.99 5.53 -12.53
C ARG A 53 12.68 4.04 -12.62
N ILE A 54 13.54 3.15 -12.13
CA ILE A 54 13.32 1.68 -12.20
C ILE A 54 12.19 1.29 -11.26
N PHE A 55 12.22 1.79 -10.03
CA PHE A 55 11.18 1.50 -9.04
C PHE A 55 9.82 2.10 -9.45
N GLN A 56 9.80 3.32 -9.98
CA GLN A 56 8.58 3.91 -10.56
C GLN A 56 8.10 3.09 -11.74
N GLY A 57 8.97 2.73 -12.68
CA GLY A 57 8.61 1.89 -13.83
C GLY A 57 7.98 0.56 -13.41
N LEU A 58 8.59 -0.14 -12.45
CA LEU A 58 8.06 -1.39 -11.90
C LEU A 58 6.69 -1.17 -11.24
N THR A 59 6.56 -0.13 -10.42
CA THR A 59 5.29 0.19 -9.74
C THR A 59 4.18 0.51 -10.75
N HIS A 60 4.47 1.28 -11.79
CA HIS A 60 3.51 1.59 -12.85
C HIS A 60 3.11 0.34 -13.64
N ALA A 61 4.06 -0.55 -13.96
CA ALA A 61 3.78 -1.81 -14.64
C ALA A 61 2.89 -2.72 -13.79
N LEU A 62 3.21 -2.87 -12.50
CA LEU A 62 2.41 -3.67 -11.56
C LEU A 62 0.99 -3.10 -11.40
N ASN A 63 0.86 -1.78 -11.25
CA ASN A 63 -0.44 -1.11 -11.18
C ASN A 63 -1.24 -1.26 -12.49
N GLY A 64 -0.57 -1.19 -13.64
CA GLY A 64 -1.18 -1.43 -14.95
C GLY A 64 -1.70 -2.86 -15.08
N LEU A 65 -0.90 -3.85 -14.67
CA LEU A 65 -1.30 -5.25 -14.66
C LEU A 65 -2.48 -5.50 -13.71
N PHE A 66 -2.46 -4.88 -12.52
CA PHE A 66 -3.56 -4.95 -11.57
C PHE A 66 -4.85 -4.35 -12.16
N ALA A 67 -4.77 -3.19 -12.82
CA ALA A 67 -5.92 -2.57 -13.47
C ALA A 67 -6.48 -3.46 -14.60
N LEU A 68 -5.62 -4.10 -15.40
CA LEU A 68 -6.04 -5.06 -16.42
C LEU A 68 -6.71 -6.30 -15.81
N TYR A 69 -6.16 -6.81 -14.71
CA TYR A 69 -6.75 -7.91 -13.96
C TYR A 69 -8.14 -7.56 -13.44
N VAL A 70 -8.32 -6.40 -12.81
CA VAL A 70 -9.63 -5.94 -12.33
C VAL A 70 -10.60 -5.75 -13.49
N ALA A 71 -10.17 -5.15 -14.60
CA ALA A 71 -11.01 -4.99 -15.80
C ALA A 71 -11.45 -6.34 -16.37
N PHE A 72 -10.54 -7.34 -16.38
CA PHE A 72 -10.87 -8.71 -16.76
C PHE A 72 -11.90 -9.32 -15.80
N LEU A 73 -11.74 -9.18 -14.49
CA LEU A 73 -12.71 -9.70 -13.51
C LEU A 73 -14.10 -9.08 -13.68
N VAL A 74 -14.18 -7.77 -13.92
CA VAL A 74 -15.46 -7.08 -14.18
C VAL A 74 -16.11 -7.59 -15.47
N ALA A 75 -15.32 -7.80 -16.52
CA ALA A 75 -15.81 -8.40 -17.76
C ALA A 75 -16.28 -9.84 -17.54
N ALA A 76 -15.52 -10.64 -16.78
CA ALA A 76 -15.86 -12.02 -16.43
C ALA A 76 -17.14 -12.12 -15.59
N LEU A 77 -17.37 -11.17 -14.68
CA LEU A 77 -18.60 -11.07 -13.89
C LEU A 77 -19.85 -10.83 -14.76
N SER A 78 -19.67 -10.28 -15.97
CA SER A 78 -20.74 -10.03 -16.92
C SER A 78 -21.09 -11.25 -17.79
N VAL A 79 -20.36 -12.37 -17.64
CA VAL A 79 -20.54 -13.60 -18.42
C VAL A 79 -21.34 -14.62 -17.59
N SER A 80 -22.18 -15.43 -18.25
CA SER A 80 -22.92 -16.49 -17.56
C SER A 80 -21.96 -17.54 -16.96
N PRO A 81 -22.26 -18.15 -15.80
CA PRO A 81 -21.41 -19.18 -15.21
C PRO A 81 -21.15 -20.39 -16.14
N GLN A 82 -22.11 -20.71 -17.01
CA GLN A 82 -21.99 -21.78 -18.01
C GLN A 82 -20.92 -21.42 -19.05
N THR A 83 -21.08 -20.27 -19.70
CA THR A 83 -20.12 -19.78 -20.70
C THR A 83 -18.73 -19.56 -20.10
N ALA A 84 -18.66 -19.05 -18.86
CA ALA A 84 -17.40 -18.89 -18.16
C ALA A 84 -16.70 -20.24 -17.93
N ARG A 85 -17.42 -21.28 -17.53
CA ARG A 85 -16.86 -22.64 -17.35
C ARG A 85 -16.41 -23.27 -18.67
N GLU A 86 -17.15 -23.08 -19.76
CA GLU A 86 -16.74 -23.53 -21.09
C GLU A 86 -15.42 -22.88 -21.49
N PHE A 87 -15.31 -21.55 -21.32
CA PHE A 87 -14.08 -20.81 -21.59
C PHE A 87 -12.92 -21.27 -20.70
N LEU A 88 -13.13 -21.37 -19.38
CA LEU A 88 -12.10 -21.80 -18.43
C LEU A 88 -11.71 -23.26 -18.61
N GLY A 89 -12.59 -24.10 -19.16
CA GLY A 89 -12.29 -25.47 -19.54
C GLY A 89 -11.19 -25.59 -20.59
N HIS A 90 -10.98 -24.56 -21.43
CA HIS A 90 -9.83 -24.52 -22.35
C HIS A 90 -8.49 -24.24 -21.65
N VAL A 91 -8.51 -23.71 -20.42
CA VAL A 91 -7.30 -23.43 -19.64
C VAL A 91 -6.87 -24.68 -18.86
N SER A 92 -7.82 -25.39 -18.24
CA SER A 92 -7.56 -26.66 -17.56
C SER A 92 -8.85 -27.44 -17.27
N ASP A 93 -8.76 -28.77 -17.35
CA ASP A 93 -9.85 -29.74 -17.14
C ASP A 93 -10.55 -29.61 -15.76
N GLY A 94 -9.88 -28.98 -14.79
CA GLY A 94 -10.44 -28.73 -13.45
C GLY A 94 -11.40 -27.55 -13.39
N LEU A 95 -11.23 -26.53 -14.24
CA LEU A 95 -11.98 -25.28 -14.16
C LEU A 95 -13.31 -25.28 -14.93
N GLY A 96 -13.53 -26.28 -15.80
CA GLY A 96 -14.81 -26.43 -16.53
C GLY A 96 -15.93 -27.06 -15.70
N LYS A 97 -15.66 -27.47 -14.46
CA LYS A 97 -16.61 -28.16 -13.59
C LYS A 97 -17.31 -27.19 -12.64
N PRO A 98 -18.57 -27.45 -12.24
CA PRO A 98 -19.22 -26.64 -11.21
C PRO A 98 -18.42 -26.72 -9.91
N PHE A 99 -18.07 -25.56 -9.37
CA PHE A 99 -17.41 -25.44 -8.08
C PHE A 99 -18.44 -25.49 -6.96
N ARG A 100 -18.12 -26.17 -5.86
CA ARG A 100 -18.97 -26.16 -4.66
C ARG A 100 -18.75 -24.84 -3.92
N GLU A 101 -19.66 -23.91 -4.09
CA GLU A 101 -19.68 -22.66 -3.34
C GLU A 101 -20.06 -22.96 -1.87
N LEU A 102 -19.25 -22.45 -0.94
CA LEU A 102 -19.44 -22.63 0.50
C LEU A 102 -19.86 -21.28 1.09
N GLY A 103 -20.90 -21.25 1.91
CA GLY A 103 -21.19 -20.09 2.76
C GLY A 103 -20.51 -20.28 4.12
N TYR A 104 -19.97 -19.19 4.67
CA TYR A 104 -19.29 -19.16 5.97
C TYR A 104 -20.19 -18.60 7.09
N ASP A 105 -21.48 -18.36 6.80
CA ASP A 105 -22.47 -17.77 7.69
C ASP A 105 -23.33 -18.80 8.46
N GLY A 106 -22.84 -20.04 8.62
CA GLY A 106 -23.59 -21.15 9.23
C GLY A 106 -23.86 -21.01 10.73
N ASP A 107 -22.89 -20.53 11.52
CA ASP A 107 -23.02 -20.24 12.95
C ASP A 107 -22.37 -18.89 13.28
N CYS A 108 -23.21 -17.86 13.40
CA CYS A 108 -22.76 -16.51 13.75
C CYS A 108 -22.79 -16.21 15.25
N SER A 109 -22.88 -17.24 16.11
CA SER A 109 -22.75 -17.06 17.55
C SER A 109 -21.35 -16.53 17.92
N LEU A 110 -21.25 -15.71 18.97
CA LEU A 110 -19.97 -15.26 19.52
C LEU A 110 -19.37 -16.30 20.47
N SER A 111 -19.57 -17.59 20.19
CA SER A 111 -18.98 -18.68 20.96
C SER A 111 -17.50 -18.84 20.59
N ALA A 112 -16.67 -19.29 21.53
CA ALA A 112 -15.25 -19.52 21.26
C ALA A 112 -15.04 -20.52 20.10
N VAL A 113 -15.93 -21.50 19.95
CA VAL A 113 -15.87 -22.49 18.87
C VAL A 113 -16.15 -21.84 17.51
N ALA A 114 -17.20 -21.00 17.41
CA ALA A 114 -17.53 -20.29 16.18
C ALA A 114 -16.43 -19.28 15.79
N ILE A 115 -15.91 -18.50 16.75
CA ILE A 115 -14.85 -17.54 16.51
C ILE A 115 -13.57 -18.23 16.03
N MET A 116 -13.14 -19.32 16.70
CA MET A 116 -11.96 -20.06 16.28
C MET A 116 -12.17 -20.78 14.94
N GLY A 117 -13.41 -21.10 14.59
CA GLY A 117 -13.78 -21.65 13.28
C GLY A 117 -13.70 -20.64 12.14
N ALA A 118 -13.94 -19.35 12.42
CA ALA A 118 -13.83 -18.27 11.44
C ALA A 118 -12.38 -17.82 11.19
N VAL A 119 -11.47 -18.02 12.17
CA VAL A 119 -10.05 -17.73 11.98
C VAL A 119 -9.42 -18.79 11.07
N ASP A 120 -9.44 -18.54 9.77
CA ASP A 120 -8.98 -19.46 8.74
C ASP A 120 -7.81 -18.91 7.90
N ILE A 121 -7.56 -19.54 6.75
CA ILE A 121 -6.50 -19.11 5.83
C ILE A 121 -6.77 -17.72 5.23
N TYR A 122 -8.03 -17.31 5.08
CA TYR A 122 -8.39 -16.01 4.53
C TYR A 122 -8.03 -14.90 5.52
N CYS A 123 -8.16 -15.11 6.83
CA CYS A 123 -7.63 -14.18 7.84
C CYS A 123 -6.12 -13.90 7.64
N LEU A 124 -5.32 -14.94 7.38
CA LEU A 124 -3.88 -14.80 7.15
C LEU A 124 -3.58 -14.08 5.83
N ILE A 125 -4.37 -14.37 4.78
CA ILE A 125 -4.25 -13.71 3.49
C ILE A 125 -4.60 -12.22 3.62
N HIS A 126 -5.72 -11.89 4.26
CA HIS A 126 -6.11 -10.51 4.57
C HIS A 126 -4.97 -9.77 5.27
N PHE A 127 -4.50 -10.31 6.40
CA PHE A 127 -3.39 -9.73 7.14
C PHE A 127 -2.15 -9.51 6.26
N GLY A 128 -1.70 -10.54 5.54
CA GLY A 128 -0.49 -10.48 4.71
C GLY A 128 -0.60 -9.49 3.55
N VAL A 129 -1.73 -9.48 2.84
CA VAL A 129 -2.01 -8.54 1.75
C VAL A 129 -1.98 -7.11 2.28
N TRP A 130 -2.61 -6.85 3.42
CA TRP A 130 -2.67 -5.52 4.00
C TRP A 130 -1.33 -5.01 4.53
N VAL A 131 -0.47 -5.89 5.05
CA VAL A 131 0.94 -5.55 5.33
C VAL A 131 1.64 -5.09 4.05
N ALA A 132 1.54 -5.86 2.97
CA ALA A 132 2.20 -5.55 1.70
C ALA A 132 1.68 -4.26 1.07
N VAL A 133 0.35 -4.07 1.01
CA VAL A 133 -0.28 -2.87 0.46
C VAL A 133 0.11 -1.63 1.28
N ALA A 134 0.15 -1.73 2.61
CA ALA A 134 0.58 -0.62 3.46
C ALA A 134 2.05 -0.24 3.22
N MET A 135 2.94 -1.22 2.98
CA MET A 135 4.34 -0.96 2.61
C MET A 135 4.48 -0.27 1.24
N VAL A 136 3.56 -0.54 0.30
CA VAL A 136 3.56 0.09 -1.03
C VAL A 136 2.98 1.51 -0.97
N LEU A 137 1.77 1.66 -0.41
CA LEU A 137 1.03 2.94 -0.37
C LEU A 137 1.60 3.93 0.65
N ARG A 138 2.24 3.45 1.72
CA ARG A 138 2.98 4.26 2.71
C ARG A 138 2.19 5.38 3.38
N ARG A 139 0.86 5.33 3.31
CA ARG A 139 -0.05 6.32 3.89
C ARG A 139 -1.21 5.63 4.58
N MET A 140 -1.19 5.59 5.91
CA MET A 140 -2.16 4.85 6.71
C MET A 140 -3.62 5.22 6.39
N ARG A 141 -3.93 6.52 6.32
CA ARG A 141 -5.30 6.97 6.00
C ARG A 141 -5.80 6.42 4.67
N ALA A 142 -4.93 6.35 3.65
CA ALA A 142 -5.33 5.85 2.34
C ALA A 142 -5.53 4.34 2.38
N VAL A 143 -4.65 3.59 3.05
CA VAL A 143 -4.78 2.13 3.13
C VAL A 143 -5.94 1.68 4.03
N VAL A 144 -6.25 2.39 5.11
CA VAL A 144 -7.44 2.12 5.95
C VAL A 144 -8.72 2.34 5.16
N LEU A 145 -8.83 3.47 4.45
CA LEU A 145 -9.99 3.74 3.61
C LEU A 145 -10.13 2.70 2.50
N LEU A 146 -9.01 2.27 1.91
CA LEU A 146 -8.99 1.22 0.91
C LEU A 146 -9.46 -0.12 1.52
N GLY A 147 -9.00 -0.47 2.71
CA GLY A 147 -9.42 -1.67 3.44
C GLY A 147 -10.91 -1.72 3.68
N VAL A 148 -11.47 -0.67 4.28
CA VAL A 148 -12.92 -0.57 4.50
C VAL A 148 -13.70 -0.63 3.19
N PHE A 149 -13.16 -0.06 2.11
CA PHE A 149 -13.81 -0.12 0.80
C PHE A 149 -13.86 -1.54 0.22
N TYR A 150 -12.79 -2.33 0.33
CA TYR A 150 -12.79 -3.72 -0.13
C TYR A 150 -13.80 -4.58 0.65
N GLU A 151 -13.86 -4.42 1.96
CA GLU A 151 -14.83 -5.10 2.82
C GLU A 151 -16.28 -4.72 2.48
N ALA A 152 -16.51 -3.44 2.16
CA ALA A 152 -17.82 -2.99 1.68
C ALA A 152 -18.18 -3.57 0.31
N LEU A 153 -17.20 -3.79 -0.58
CA LEU A 153 -17.44 -4.49 -1.85
C LEU A 153 -17.80 -5.95 -1.61
N GLU A 154 -17.08 -6.65 -0.73
CA GLU A 154 -17.40 -8.04 -0.37
C GLU A 154 -18.80 -8.14 0.22
N TYR A 155 -19.17 -7.21 1.10
CA TYR A 155 -20.53 -7.08 1.61
C TYR A 155 -21.57 -6.86 0.51
N ALA A 156 -21.27 -6.03 -0.49
CA ALA A 156 -22.16 -5.77 -1.61
C ALA A 156 -22.31 -6.98 -2.56
N PHE A 157 -21.28 -7.82 -2.68
CA PHE A 157 -21.27 -8.96 -3.61
C PHE A 157 -21.79 -10.28 -3.02
N ARG A 158 -22.11 -10.35 -1.72
CA ARG A 158 -22.71 -11.54 -1.06
C ARG A 158 -23.91 -12.18 -1.77
N PRO A 159 -24.84 -11.40 -2.37
CA PRO A 159 -25.96 -12.00 -3.09
C PRO A 159 -25.52 -12.74 -4.35
N LEU A 160 -24.41 -12.31 -4.96
CA LEU A 160 -23.87 -12.87 -6.19
C LEU A 160 -22.88 -14.01 -5.93
N LEU A 161 -22.12 -13.93 -4.83
CA LEU A 161 -21.06 -14.86 -4.50
C LEU A 161 -21.28 -15.42 -3.08
N PRO A 162 -21.78 -16.68 -2.95
CA PRO A 162 -22.02 -17.28 -1.65
C PRO A 162 -20.78 -17.41 -0.77
N ASN A 163 -19.59 -17.48 -1.38
CA ASN A 163 -18.32 -17.50 -0.67
C ASN A 163 -18.03 -16.24 0.15
N PHE A 164 -18.66 -15.10 -0.16
CA PHE A 164 -18.53 -13.87 0.64
C PHE A 164 -19.59 -13.75 1.73
N ARG A 165 -20.46 -14.76 1.90
CA ARG A 165 -21.42 -14.76 2.99
C ARG A 165 -20.73 -15.17 4.28
N GLU A 166 -20.42 -14.15 5.05
CA GLU A 166 -19.82 -14.25 6.37
C GLU A 166 -20.68 -13.53 7.40
N CYS A 167 -20.43 -13.85 8.66
CA CYS A 167 -21.09 -13.22 9.79
C CYS A 167 -20.76 -11.72 9.87
N TRP A 168 -21.67 -10.92 10.42
CA TRP A 168 -21.44 -9.47 10.53
C TRP A 168 -20.19 -9.11 11.34
N TRP A 169 -19.89 -9.90 12.37
CA TRP A 169 -18.73 -9.69 13.24
C TRP A 169 -17.44 -10.15 12.58
N ASP A 170 -17.50 -11.08 11.64
CA ASP A 170 -16.34 -11.54 10.87
C ASP A 170 -15.81 -10.36 10.04
N THR A 171 -16.65 -9.87 9.14
CA THR A 171 -16.34 -8.74 8.27
C THR A 171 -15.93 -7.46 9.02
N TRP A 172 -16.70 -7.05 10.03
CA TRP A 172 -16.40 -5.77 10.71
C TRP A 172 -15.34 -5.90 11.79
N VAL A 173 -15.37 -6.96 12.61
CA VAL A 173 -14.47 -7.07 13.75
C VAL A 173 -13.21 -7.84 13.39
N LEU A 174 -13.36 -9.03 12.78
CA LEU A 174 -12.22 -9.88 12.45
C LEU A 174 -11.45 -9.34 11.25
N ASP A 175 -12.11 -8.98 10.15
CA ASP A 175 -11.42 -8.51 8.95
C ASP A 175 -11.03 -7.04 9.04
N VAL A 176 -12.00 -6.12 9.10
CA VAL A 176 -11.70 -4.66 9.11
C VAL A 176 -10.79 -4.28 10.28
N PHE A 177 -11.16 -4.61 11.52
CA PHE A 177 -10.42 -4.17 12.71
C PHE A 177 -9.30 -5.12 13.14
N GLY A 178 -9.44 -6.43 12.88
CA GLY A 178 -8.42 -7.42 13.16
C GLY A 178 -7.38 -7.47 12.05
N CYS A 179 -7.61 -8.33 11.06
CA CYS A 179 -6.65 -8.67 10.02
C CYS A 179 -6.15 -7.44 9.24
N ASN A 180 -7.08 -6.60 8.79
CA ASN A 180 -6.78 -5.48 7.90
C ASN A 180 -6.07 -4.37 8.66
N LEU A 181 -6.69 -3.81 9.72
CA LEU A 181 -6.11 -2.68 10.45
C LEU A 181 -4.77 -3.04 11.10
N ILE A 182 -4.65 -4.24 11.69
CA ILE A 182 -3.38 -4.69 12.29
C ILE A 182 -2.32 -4.88 11.20
N GLY A 183 -2.67 -5.52 10.08
CA GLY A 183 -1.75 -5.69 8.95
C GLY A 183 -1.26 -4.35 8.40
N GLN A 184 -2.16 -3.38 8.24
CA GLN A 184 -1.82 -2.04 7.76
C GLN A 184 -0.90 -1.29 8.73
N ALA A 185 -1.18 -1.36 10.03
CA ALA A 185 -0.36 -0.76 11.06
C ALA A 185 1.05 -1.37 11.07
N LEU A 186 1.15 -2.70 10.98
CA LEU A 186 2.43 -3.41 10.90
C LEU A 186 3.20 -3.03 9.63
N GLY A 187 2.55 -3.02 8.47
CA GLY A 187 3.18 -2.63 7.21
C GLY A 187 3.70 -1.18 7.22
N CYS A 188 2.95 -0.26 7.83
CA CYS A 188 3.42 1.12 8.03
C CYS A 188 4.62 1.18 8.98
N ALA A 189 4.57 0.47 10.10
CA ALA A 189 5.66 0.41 11.08
C ALA A 189 6.94 -0.20 10.46
N LEU A 190 6.79 -1.28 9.69
CA LEU A 190 7.89 -1.93 8.97
C LEU A 190 8.48 -1.00 7.91
N GLY A 191 7.65 -0.31 7.13
CA GLY A 191 8.10 0.68 6.16
C GLY A 191 8.89 1.82 6.81
N TRP A 192 8.43 2.32 7.95
CA TRP A 192 9.13 3.33 8.73
C TRP A 192 10.46 2.82 9.30
N TRP A 193 10.48 1.59 9.84
CA TRP A 193 11.70 0.97 10.35
C TRP A 193 12.76 0.83 9.25
N LEU A 194 12.38 0.28 8.09
CA LEU A 194 13.26 0.15 6.93
C LEU A 194 13.82 1.49 6.45
N TYR A 195 12.98 2.53 6.42
CA TYR A 195 13.40 3.87 6.06
C TYR A 195 14.49 4.42 6.99
N ASN A 196 14.29 4.27 8.31
CA ASN A 196 15.25 4.77 9.30
C ASN A 196 16.59 4.05 9.24
N GLN A 197 16.59 2.74 9.00
CA GLN A 197 17.83 1.97 8.81
C GLN A 197 18.63 2.50 7.62
N HIS A 198 17.95 2.76 6.51
CA HIS A 198 18.57 3.28 5.30
C HIS A 198 19.12 4.72 5.49
N GLU A 199 18.39 5.59 6.18
CA GLU A 199 18.87 6.95 6.52
C GLU A 199 20.11 6.91 7.45
N GLN A 200 20.17 5.97 8.40
CA GLN A 200 21.35 5.80 9.24
C GLN A 200 22.57 5.33 8.43
N GLN A 201 22.38 4.41 7.48
CA GLN A 201 23.44 3.96 6.57
C GLN A 201 23.99 5.11 5.72
N LEU A 202 23.13 5.96 5.16
CA LEU A 202 23.55 7.13 4.39
C LEU A 202 24.37 8.13 5.21
N LYS A 203 24.01 8.31 6.50
CA LYS A 203 24.76 9.19 7.41
C LYS A 203 26.11 8.57 7.83
N ALA A 204 26.19 7.25 7.95
CA ALA A 204 27.41 6.53 8.31
C ALA A 204 28.44 6.46 7.18
N HIS A 205 28.01 6.43 5.91
CA HIS A 205 28.89 6.41 4.73
C HIS A 205 28.54 7.52 3.71
N PRO A 206 28.94 8.78 3.96
CA PRO A 206 28.63 9.91 3.08
C PRO A 206 29.35 9.89 1.72
N LEU A 207 30.34 9.02 1.50
CA LEU A 207 31.21 9.01 0.31
C LEU A 207 30.98 7.77 -0.56
N GLY A 208 30.02 7.88 -1.48
CA GLY A 208 29.77 6.89 -2.54
C GLY A 208 29.27 7.49 -3.85
N PHE A 209 29.34 8.83 -4.00
CA PHE A 209 29.11 9.51 -5.28
C PHE A 209 30.48 10.05 -5.76
N LEU A 210 31.17 9.27 -6.58
CA LEU A 210 32.29 9.78 -7.37
C LEU A 210 31.78 10.98 -8.20
N PRO A 211 32.43 12.15 -8.15
CA PRO A 211 32.06 13.26 -9.01
C PRO A 211 32.49 12.92 -10.44
N SER A 212 31.53 12.82 -11.36
CA SER A 212 31.81 12.91 -12.79
C SER A 212 32.20 14.36 -13.14
N ARG A 213 33.42 14.74 -12.75
CA ARG A 213 34.20 15.79 -13.42
C ARG A 213 35.47 15.13 -13.94
N LEU A 214 35.40 14.62 -15.17
CA LEU A 214 36.59 14.45 -15.99
C LEU A 214 37.30 15.81 -16.06
N PRO A 215 38.61 15.91 -15.80
CA PRO A 215 39.34 17.14 -16.09
C PRO A 215 39.30 17.36 -17.61
N PHE A 216 38.72 18.48 -18.03
CA PHE A 216 38.79 18.96 -19.39
C PHE A 216 40.25 19.35 -19.68
N VAL A 217 41.00 18.47 -20.33
CA VAL A 217 42.30 18.81 -20.91
C VAL A 217 42.02 19.58 -22.19
N GLY A 218 41.98 20.90 -22.09
CA GLY A 218 41.99 21.77 -23.26
C GLY A 218 43.38 21.73 -23.93
N PRO A 219 43.47 21.81 -25.27
CA PRO A 219 44.76 21.84 -25.94
C PRO A 219 45.49 23.16 -25.60
N THR A 220 46.66 23.05 -24.98
CA THR A 220 47.60 24.17 -24.83
C THR A 220 48.05 24.63 -26.20
N SER A 221 47.71 25.87 -26.53
CA SER A 221 48.25 26.62 -27.66
C SER A 221 49.77 26.79 -27.50
N THR A 222 50.54 26.16 -28.38
CA THR A 222 51.92 26.53 -28.65
C THR A 222 51.91 27.84 -29.42
N SER A 223 52.38 28.92 -28.79
CA SER A 223 52.74 30.17 -29.45
C SER A 223 54.24 30.38 -29.29
N THR A 224 54.86 30.59 -30.43
CA THR A 224 56.26 30.87 -30.76
C THR A 224 56.98 31.86 -29.85
N ILE A 225 58.27 31.58 -29.59
CA ILE A 225 59.40 32.50 -29.86
C ILE A 225 60.51 31.66 -30.50
#